data_AF-A0AAV1VXJ9-F1
#
_entry.id   AF-A0AAV1VXJ9-F1
#
_cell.length_a   1.000
_cell.length_b   1.000
_cell.length_c   1.000
_cell.angle_alpha   90.00
_cell.angle_beta   90.00
_cell.angle_gamma   90.00
#
_symmetry.space_group_name_H-M   'P 1'
#
loop_
_entity.id
_entity.type
_entity.pdbx_description
1 polymer ?
#
loop_
_entity_poly.entity_id
_entity_poly.type
_entity_poly.pdbx_seq_one_letter_code
_entity_poly.pdbx_strand_id
1 'polypeptide(L)'
;MAWRASPDGSFSVSSAYSHIADRSSSPKWLLFDLIWSWKGPYRVLFLLWRMVSIGLPTNEQRDCSWARQFCSLLLGIDDSHPFFFADLHQWVMANLQDNQFTGRGRDCPLLFGLTVEVIWRQRNLLIF
;
A
#
# COMPACT_ATOMS: atom_id res chain seq x y z
N MET A 1 1.52 31.04 21.93
CA MET A 1 0.79 29.82 21.50
C MET A 1 -0.51 30.27 20.86
N ALA A 2 -0.72 30.04 19.57
CA ALA A 2 -1.96 30.47 18.91
C ALA A 2 -2.41 29.42 17.88
N TRP A 3 -3.46 28.70 18.23
CA TRP A 3 -4.26 27.89 17.31
C TRP A 3 -5.12 28.84 16.48
N ARG A 4 -4.64 29.21 15.28
CA ARG A 4 -5.23 30.27 14.45
C ARG A 4 -6.04 29.73 13.27
N ALA A 5 -6.89 28.74 13.53
CA ALA A 5 -7.68 28.07 12.48
C ALA A 5 -9.16 28.49 12.39
N SER A 6 -9.68 29.34 13.29
CA SER A 6 -11.06 29.85 13.20
C SER A 6 -11.08 31.37 13.47
N PRO A 7 -11.72 32.17 12.60
CA PRO A 7 -11.76 33.64 12.72
C PRO A 7 -12.66 34.15 13.85
N ASP A 8 -13.55 33.29 14.34
CA ASP A 8 -14.53 33.54 15.41
C ASP A 8 -14.09 33.01 16.79
N GLY A 9 -12.96 32.29 16.86
CA GLY A 9 -12.37 31.80 18.12
C GLY A 9 -13.15 30.66 18.78
N SER A 10 -14.21 30.16 18.15
CA SER A 10 -15.00 29.03 18.64
C SER A 10 -14.50 27.72 18.00
N PHE A 11 -13.75 26.95 18.78
CA PHE A 11 -13.28 25.63 18.35
C PHE A 11 -14.14 24.55 18.96
N SER A 12 -14.97 23.92 18.13
CA SER A 12 -15.67 22.69 18.51
C SER A 12 -14.93 21.47 17.96
N VAL A 13 -15.06 20.35 18.66
CA VAL A 13 -14.58 19.04 18.18
C VAL A 13 -15.12 18.79 16.77
N SER A 14 -16.40 19.07 16.53
CA SER A 14 -17.04 18.97 15.22
C SER A 14 -16.34 19.81 14.14
N SER A 15 -16.04 21.08 14.39
CA SER A 15 -15.34 21.94 13.42
C SER A 15 -13.92 21.44 13.10
N ALA A 16 -13.20 20.94 14.10
CA ALA A 16 -11.87 20.36 13.90
C ALA A 16 -11.94 19.09 13.04
N TYR A 17 -12.91 18.20 13.30
CA TYR A 17 -13.15 17.02 12.48
C TYR A 17 -13.60 17.38 11.06
N SER A 18 -14.41 18.43 10.88
CA SER A 18 -14.80 18.91 9.54
C SER A 18 -13.60 19.36 8.72
N HIS A 19 -12.62 20.06 9.30
CA HIS A 19 -11.39 20.44 8.58
C HIS A 19 -10.45 19.26 8.30
N ILE A 20 -10.47 18.23 9.13
CA ILE A 20 -9.75 16.98 8.87
C ILE A 20 -10.45 16.18 7.76
N ALA A 21 -11.79 16.17 7.77
CA ALA A 21 -12.61 15.54 6.75
C ALA A 21 -12.53 16.28 5.41
N ASP A 22 -12.32 17.60 5.39
CA ASP A 22 -12.10 18.36 4.14
C ASP A 22 -10.78 17.96 3.45
N ARG A 23 -9.83 17.37 4.20
CA ARG A 23 -8.62 16.72 3.66
C ARG A 23 -8.84 15.27 3.17
N SER A 24 -10.05 14.72 3.27
CA SER A 24 -10.39 13.33 2.90
C SER A 24 -10.30 13.05 1.39
N SER A 25 -10.17 14.08 0.54
CA SER A 25 -9.90 13.91 -0.89
C SER A 25 -8.43 13.55 -1.21
N SER A 26 -7.61 13.32 -0.19
CA SER A 26 -6.21 12.92 -0.38
C SER A 26 -6.09 11.50 -0.96
N PRO A 27 -5.15 11.24 -1.89
CA PRO A 27 -4.86 9.89 -2.40
C PRO A 27 -4.60 8.84 -1.32
N LYS A 28 -4.11 9.27 -0.13
CA LYS A 28 -3.89 8.38 1.02
C LYS A 28 -5.17 7.86 1.65
N TRP A 29 -6.26 8.64 1.62
CA TRP A 29 -7.55 8.20 2.17
C TRP A 29 -8.20 7.15 1.26
N LEU A 30 -8.13 7.33 -0.06
CA LEU A 30 -8.58 6.33 -1.03
C LEU A 30 -7.85 4.99 -0.85
N LEU A 31 -6.53 5.04 -0.62
CA LEU A 31 -5.72 3.86 -0.32
C LEU A 31 -6.09 3.21 1.01
N PHE A 32 -6.43 4.01 2.03
CA PHE A 32 -6.91 3.49 3.31
C PHE A 32 -8.19 2.66 3.11
N ASP A 33 -9.21 3.24 2.49
CA ASP A 33 -10.48 2.56 2.23
C ASP A 33 -10.30 1.31 1.37
N LEU A 34 -9.44 1.37 0.35
CA LEU A 34 -9.13 0.24 -0.52
C LEU A 34 -8.45 -0.92 0.23
N ILE A 35 -7.44 -0.62 1.07
CA ILE A 35 -6.74 -1.65 1.84
C ILE A 35 -7.69 -2.28 2.85
N TRP A 36 -8.47 -1.49 3.59
CA TRP A 36 -9.31 -2.02 4.67
C TRP A 36 -10.63 -2.65 4.18
N SER A 37 -11.05 -2.40 2.94
CA SER A 37 -12.18 -3.09 2.31
C SER A 37 -11.81 -4.47 1.75
N TRP A 38 -10.51 -4.76 1.54
CA TRP A 38 -10.07 -6.05 1.02
C TRP A 38 -10.23 -7.18 2.06
N LYS A 39 -10.87 -8.29 1.66
CA LYS A 39 -11.10 -9.49 2.50
C LYS A 39 -9.85 -10.39 2.60
N GLY A 40 -8.71 -9.80 2.93
CA GLY A 40 -7.44 -10.49 3.14
C GLY A 40 -7.13 -10.78 4.62
N PRO A 41 -6.04 -11.51 4.91
CA PRO A 41 -5.57 -11.68 6.28
C PRO A 41 -5.20 -10.33 6.92
N TYR A 42 -5.68 -10.06 8.13
CA TYR A 42 -5.45 -8.78 8.83
C TYR A 42 -3.99 -8.34 8.88
N ARG A 43 -3.06 -9.29 9.08
CA ARG A 43 -1.62 -9.03 9.10
C ARG A 43 -1.12 -8.41 7.79
N VAL A 44 -1.65 -8.85 6.66
CA VAL A 44 -1.30 -8.32 5.33
C VAL A 44 -1.88 -6.91 5.18
N LEU A 45 -3.10 -6.66 5.65
CA LEU A 45 -3.71 -5.31 5.63
C LEU A 45 -2.87 -4.30 6.41
N PHE A 46 -2.46 -4.66 7.63
CA PHE A 46 -1.57 -3.81 8.44
C PHE A 46 -0.22 -3.57 7.78
N LEU A 47 0.36 -4.59 7.15
CA LEU A 47 1.61 -4.47 6.42
C LEU A 47 1.45 -3.53 5.22
N LEU A 48 0.39 -3.69 4.41
CA LEU A 48 0.07 -2.82 3.28
C LEU A 48 -0.09 -1.36 3.74
N TRP A 49 -0.88 -1.12 4.79
CA TRP A 49 -1.07 0.22 5.34
C TRP A 49 0.24 0.84 5.83
N ARG A 50 1.07 0.05 6.54
CA ARG A 50 2.39 0.49 7.00
C ARG A 50 3.31 0.85 5.84
N MET A 51 3.31 0.05 4.77
CA MET A 51 4.13 0.31 3.58
C MET A 51 3.76 1.63 2.90
N VAL A 52 2.46 1.89 2.69
CA VAL A 52 2.01 3.10 1.98
C VAL A 52 2.04 4.36 2.85
N SER A 53 1.92 4.22 4.17
CA SER A 53 1.79 5.35 5.10
C SER A 53 3.12 5.80 5.69
N ILE A 54 3.96 4.84 6.05
CA ILE A 54 5.23 5.07 6.76
C ILE A 54 6.41 4.92 5.78
N GLY A 55 6.20 4.26 4.64
CA GLY A 55 7.25 3.94 3.69
C GLY A 55 8.10 2.77 4.19
N LEU A 56 8.04 1.64 3.50
CA LEU A 56 9.21 0.77 3.44
C LEU A 56 10.28 1.47 2.59
N PRO A 57 11.59 1.35 2.90
CA PRO A 57 12.60 2.04 2.13
C PRO A 57 12.67 1.41 0.74
N THR A 58 12.31 2.26 -0.22
CA THR A 58 12.85 2.38 -1.57
C THR A 58 12.68 1.19 -2.51
N ASN A 59 12.47 1.52 -3.78
CA ASN A 59 12.36 0.59 -4.91
C ASN A 59 13.49 -0.46 -4.92
N GLU A 60 14.66 -0.14 -4.35
CA GLU A 60 15.81 -1.05 -4.19
C GLU A 60 15.49 -2.41 -3.56
N GLN A 61 14.58 -2.48 -2.58
CA GLN A 61 14.20 -3.77 -1.98
C GLN A 61 13.21 -4.56 -2.83
N ARG A 62 12.40 -3.86 -3.64
CA ARG A 62 11.49 -4.45 -4.64
C ARG A 62 12.24 -4.90 -5.90
N ASP A 63 13.34 -4.20 -6.20
CA ASP A 63 14.18 -4.39 -7.38
C ASP A 63 15.36 -5.35 -7.15
N CYS A 64 15.50 -5.92 -5.94
CA CYS A 64 16.55 -6.90 -5.73
C CYS A 64 16.30 -8.15 -6.60
N SER A 65 17.38 -8.72 -7.14
CA SER A 65 17.33 -9.85 -8.09
C SER A 65 16.48 -11.02 -7.58
N TRP A 66 16.52 -11.26 -6.26
CA TRP A 66 15.72 -12.28 -5.60
C TRP A 66 14.21 -11.98 -5.65
N ALA A 67 13.79 -10.75 -5.32
CA ALA A 67 12.38 -10.37 -5.38
C ALA A 67 11.85 -10.41 -6.82
N ARG A 68 12.67 -10.00 -7.80
CA ARG A 68 12.33 -10.09 -9.23
C ARG A 68 12.12 -11.53 -9.69
N GLN A 69 13.07 -12.42 -9.38
CA GLN A 69 12.93 -13.84 -9.69
C GLN A 69 11.73 -14.48 -9.00
N PHE A 70 11.52 -14.20 -7.72
CA PHE A 70 10.40 -14.75 -6.97
C PHE A 70 9.05 -14.30 -7.55
N CYS A 71 8.91 -13.01 -7.86
CA CYS A 71 7.69 -12.47 -8.46
C CYS A 71 7.46 -12.99 -9.87
N SER A 72 8.51 -13.11 -10.69
CA SER A 72 8.42 -13.70 -12.02
C SER A 72 7.96 -15.17 -11.97
N LEU A 73 8.51 -15.96 -11.05
CA LEU A 73 8.14 -17.36 -10.84
C LEU A 73 6.71 -17.52 -10.30
N LEU A 74 6.32 -16.71 -9.31
CA LEU A 74 5.04 -16.85 -8.62
C LEU A 74 3.88 -16.28 -9.44
N LEU A 75 4.08 -15.12 -10.05
CA LEU A 75 3.05 -14.35 -10.76
C LEU A 75 3.10 -14.54 -12.28
N GLY A 76 4.20 -15.10 -12.82
CA GLY A 76 4.38 -15.29 -14.26
C GLY A 76 4.62 -13.98 -15.01
N ILE A 77 5.16 -12.98 -14.32
CA ILE A 77 5.40 -11.63 -14.86
C ILE A 77 6.86 -11.47 -15.31
N ASP A 78 7.11 -10.65 -16.33
CA ASP A 78 8.46 -10.34 -16.81
C ASP A 78 9.05 -9.07 -16.17
N ASP A 79 10.33 -8.79 -16.42
CA ASP A 79 11.02 -7.60 -15.87
C ASP A 79 10.44 -6.26 -16.40
N SER A 80 9.67 -6.28 -17.49
CA SER A 80 8.97 -5.12 -18.04
C SER A 80 7.59 -4.91 -17.41
N HIS A 81 7.25 -5.70 -16.39
CA HIS A 81 6.00 -5.56 -15.69
C HIS A 81 5.96 -4.33 -14.78
N PRO A 82 4.85 -3.54 -14.75
CA PRO A 82 4.71 -2.35 -13.90
C PRO A 82 4.95 -2.64 -12.42
N PHE A 83 4.87 -3.90 -12.00
CA PHE A 83 5.25 -4.35 -10.68
C PHE A 83 6.63 -3.84 -10.21
N PHE A 84 7.62 -3.78 -11.11
CA PHE A 84 9.01 -3.46 -10.76
C PHE A 84 9.33 -1.96 -10.81
N PHE A 85 8.62 -1.16 -11.61
CA PHE A 85 8.93 0.26 -11.79
C PHE A 85 7.80 1.22 -11.42
N ALA A 86 6.60 0.73 -11.11
CA ALA A 86 5.49 1.59 -10.70
C ALA A 86 5.72 2.15 -9.28
N ASP A 87 5.27 3.39 -9.10
CA ASP A 87 5.16 4.02 -7.79
C ASP A 87 4.41 3.10 -6.79
N LEU A 88 4.87 3.07 -5.54
CA LEU A 88 4.33 2.18 -4.51
C LEU A 88 2.82 2.34 -4.33
N HIS A 89 2.31 3.57 -4.34
CA HIS A 89 0.88 3.84 -4.17
C HIS A 89 0.07 3.33 -5.36
N GLN A 90 0.52 3.66 -6.58
CA GLN A 90 -0.13 3.19 -7.81
C GLN A 90 -0.09 1.67 -7.92
N TRP A 91 1.02 1.06 -7.50
CA TRP A 91 1.19 -0.39 -7.50
C TRP A 91 0.25 -1.10 -6.52
N VAL A 92 0.15 -0.63 -5.27
CA VAL A 92 -0.80 -1.20 -4.30
C VAL A 92 -2.23 -1.05 -4.81
N MET A 93 -2.59 0.12 -5.36
CA MET A 93 -3.92 0.35 -5.93
C MET A 93 -4.24 -0.64 -7.06
N ALA A 94 -3.35 -0.78 -8.04
CA ALA A 94 -3.55 -1.68 -9.17
C ALA A 94 -3.75 -3.14 -8.72
N ASN A 95 -2.94 -3.64 -7.77
CA ASN A 95 -3.02 -5.04 -7.34
C ASN A 95 -4.24 -5.35 -6.46
N LEU A 96 -4.79 -4.35 -5.76
CA LEU A 96 -6.00 -4.52 -4.94
C LEU A 96 -7.30 -4.30 -5.73
N GLN A 97 -7.27 -3.46 -6.77
CA GLN A 97 -8.43 -3.17 -7.61
C GLN A 97 -8.56 -4.11 -8.81
N ASP A 98 -7.45 -4.62 -9.33
CA ASP A 98 -7.44 -5.38 -10.57
C ASP A 98 -7.40 -6.90 -10.33
N ASN A 99 -8.49 -7.57 -10.71
CA ASN A 99 -8.54 -9.03 -10.78
C ASN A 99 -7.81 -9.59 -12.02
N GLN A 100 -7.32 -8.74 -12.93
CA GLN A 100 -6.72 -9.13 -14.22
C GLN A 100 -5.19 -9.23 -14.20
N PHE A 101 -4.51 -8.70 -13.18
CA PHE A 101 -3.04 -8.52 -13.19
C PHE A 101 -2.23 -9.83 -13.15
N THR A 102 -2.88 -11.00 -13.00
CA THR A 102 -2.22 -12.31 -13.15
C THR A 102 -2.75 -13.04 -14.38
N GLY A 103 -1.86 -13.33 -15.34
CA GLY A 103 -2.19 -14.03 -16.59
C GLY A 103 -2.64 -15.49 -16.44
N ARG A 104 -3.07 -15.93 -15.24
CA ARG A 104 -3.48 -17.31 -14.94
C ARG A 104 -4.82 -17.46 -14.22
N GLY A 105 -5.60 -16.37 -14.03
CA GLY A 105 -6.91 -16.47 -13.38
C GLY A 105 -6.86 -16.92 -11.92
N ARG A 106 -5.77 -16.60 -11.20
CA ARG A 106 -5.67 -16.78 -9.75
C ARG A 106 -6.07 -15.48 -9.04
N ASP A 107 -6.54 -15.59 -7.79
CA ASP A 107 -6.90 -14.44 -6.94
C ASP A 107 -5.70 -13.51 -6.74
N CYS A 108 -5.59 -12.53 -7.65
CA CYS A 108 -4.51 -11.56 -7.74
C CYS A 108 -4.21 -10.85 -6.41
N PRO A 109 -5.22 -10.39 -5.63
CA PRO A 109 -4.99 -9.73 -4.36
C PRO A 109 -4.33 -10.64 -3.29
N LEU A 110 -4.65 -11.93 -3.30
CA LEU A 110 -4.13 -12.89 -2.32
C LEU A 110 -2.67 -13.24 -2.62
N LEU A 111 -2.34 -13.47 -3.89
CA LEU A 111 -0.96 -13.68 -4.33
C LEU A 111 -0.10 -12.44 -4.08
N PHE A 112 -0.65 -11.26 -4.36
CA PHE A 112 -0.01 -9.99 -4.03
C PHE A 112 0.28 -9.87 -2.54
N GLY A 113 -0.73 -10.13 -1.69
CA GLY A 113 -0.58 -10.09 -0.24
C GLY A 113 0.48 -11.04 0.30
N LEU A 114 0.53 -12.28 -0.20
CA LEU A 114 1.56 -13.26 0.14
C LEU A 114 2.95 -12.83 -0.31
N THR A 115 3.06 -12.28 -1.52
CA THR A 115 4.34 -11.80 -2.09
C THR A 115 4.91 -10.68 -1.22
N VAL A 116 4.08 -9.69 -0.88
CA VAL A 116 4.42 -8.60 0.03
C VAL A 116 4.90 -9.12 1.39
N GLU A 117 4.19 -10.10 1.96
CA GLU A 117 4.53 -10.68 3.25
C GLU A 117 5.87 -11.42 3.22
N VAL A 118 6.14 -12.18 2.16
CA VAL A 118 7.39 -12.93 1.96
C VAL A 118 8.57 -11.96 1.79
N ILE A 119 8.43 -10.92 0.97
CA ILE A 119 9.46 -9.89 0.81
C ILE A 119 9.76 -9.19 2.14
N TRP A 120 8.71 -8.82 2.90
CA TRP A 120 8.87 -8.20 4.21
C TRP A 120 9.57 -9.12 5.22
N ARG A 121 9.21 -10.42 5.23
CA ARG A 121 9.85 -11.41 6.11
C ARG A 121 11.33 -11.58 5.77
N GLN A 122 11.65 -11.71 4.49
CA GLN A 122 13.03 -11.87 4.02
C GLN A 122 13.90 -10.68 4.39
N ARG A 123 13.39 -9.45 4.22
CA ARG A 123 14.06 -8.24 4.68
C ARG A 123 14.37 -8.30 6.18
N ASN A 124 13.39 -8.65 7.02
CA ASN A 124 13.61 -8.67 8.47
C ASN A 124 14.62 -9.74 8.89
N LEU A 125 14.71 -10.87 8.18
CA LEU A 125 15.74 -11.90 8.41
C LEU A 125 17.16 -11.45 8.02
N LEU A 126 17.31 -10.40 7.20
CA LEU A 126 18.61 -9.85 6.82
C LEU A 126 19.05 -8.67 7.70
N ILE A 127 18.13 -8.11 8.48
CA ILE A 127 18.37 -6.94 9.34
C ILE A 127 18.54 -7.37 10.81
N PHE A 128 17.92 -8.48 11.22
CA PHE A 128 17.96 -9.04 12.58
C PHE A 128 18.55 -10.45 12.55
#